data_AF-A0A6V8NIF0-F1
#
_entry.id   AF-A0A6V8NIF0-F1
#
_cell.length_a   1.000
_cell.length_b   1.000
_cell.length_c   1.000
_cell.angle_alpha   90.00
_cell.angle_beta   90.00
_cell.angle_gamma   90.00
#
_symmetry.space_group_name_H-M   'P 1'
#
loop_
_entity.id
_entity.type
_entity.pdbx_description
1 polymer ?
#
loop_
_entity_poly.entity_id
_entity_poly.type
_entity_poly.pdbx_seq_one_letter_code
_entity_poly.pdbx_strand_id
1 'polypeptide(L)'
;MERNNAIGLLDSGVGGLTVVSEIITLLPAERIVYFGDTARMPYGPRPHSEVRTFVRQIIGFLESQDVKLVIVACNSATAAGLPPTKGNFLCR
;
A
#
# COMPACT_ATOMS: atom_id res chain seq x y z
N MET A 1 18.94 -1.48 -5.04
CA MET A 1 17.71 -0.67 -4.85
C MET A 1 17.95 0.63 -5.59
N GLU A 2 17.33 0.77 -6.75
CA GLU A 2 17.51 1.96 -7.59
C GLU A 2 16.83 3.16 -6.90
N ARG A 3 17.59 4.24 -6.67
CA ARG A 3 17.12 5.41 -5.91
C ARG A 3 15.91 6.08 -6.56
N ASN A 4 15.74 5.95 -7.87
CA ASN A 4 14.70 6.64 -8.64
C ASN A 4 13.39 5.85 -8.76
N ASN A 5 13.32 4.64 -8.23
CA ASN A 5 12.12 3.82 -8.27
C ASN A 5 11.00 4.42 -7.40
N ALA A 6 9.74 4.17 -7.79
CA ALA A 6 8.60 4.80 -7.14
C ALA A 6 8.34 4.23 -5.74
N ILE A 7 7.64 4.99 -4.90
CA ILE A 7 7.03 4.53 -3.65
C ILE A 7 5.63 4.02 -3.98
N GLY A 8 5.35 2.76 -3.66
CA GLY A 8 4.04 2.15 -3.77
C GLY A 8 3.19 2.48 -2.54
N LEU A 9 1.91 2.81 -2.73
CA LEU A 9 0.93 2.93 -1.68
C LEU A 9 -0.23 1.99 -1.94
N LEU A 10 -0.71 1.31 -0.91
CA LEU A 10 -1.94 0.54 -0.98
C LEU A 10 -2.98 1.04 0.03
N ASP A 11 -4.22 1.13 -0.43
CA ASP A 11 -5.39 1.43 0.40
C ASP A 11 -6.60 0.58 -0.06
N SER A 12 -7.57 0.40 0.82
CA SER A 12 -8.85 -0.23 0.50
C SER A 12 -9.76 0.64 -0.39
N GLY A 13 -9.43 1.92 -0.58
CA GLY A 13 -10.23 2.85 -1.38
C GLY A 13 -9.46 4.11 -1.73
N VAL A 14 -10.07 5.28 -1.46
CA VAL A 14 -9.49 6.60 -1.75
C VAL A 14 -8.97 7.33 -0.50
N GLY A 15 -9.17 6.78 0.69
CA GLY A 15 -8.77 7.42 1.95
C GLY A 15 -7.26 7.59 2.07
N GLY A 16 -6.50 6.68 1.48
CA GLY A 16 -5.04 6.71 1.39
C GLY A 16 -4.48 7.87 0.57
N LEU A 17 -5.29 8.59 -0.21
CA LEU A 17 -4.85 9.79 -0.93
C LEU A 17 -4.43 10.92 0.02
N THR A 18 -4.94 10.92 1.26
CA THR A 18 -4.46 11.84 2.30
C THR A 18 -2.98 11.63 2.62
N VAL A 19 -2.55 10.37 2.70
CA VAL A 19 -1.14 9.99 2.88
C VAL A 19 -0.32 10.35 1.64
N VAL A 20 -0.86 10.13 0.43
CA VAL A 20 -0.20 10.55 -0.82
C VAL A 20 0.08 12.05 -0.81
N SER A 21 -0.92 12.86 -0.41
CA SER A 21 -0.79 14.32 -0.34
C SER A 21 0.35 14.76 0.61
N GLU A 22 0.45 14.14 1.78
CA GLU A 22 1.52 14.39 2.74
C GLU A 22 2.90 13.97 2.19
N ILE A 23 2.99 12.82 1.52
CA ILE A 23 4.24 12.37 0.90
C ILE A 23 4.68 13.33 -0.20
N ILE A 24 3.78 13.77 -1.08
CA ILE A 24 4.12 14.75 -2.14
C ILE A 24 4.64 16.05 -1.53
N THR A 25 4.05 16.48 -0.41
CA THR A 25 4.47 17.71 0.29
C THR A 25 5.86 17.56 0.91
N LEU A 26 6.14 16.44 1.58
CA LEU A 26 7.40 16.20 2.30
C LEU A 26 8.54 15.72 1.38
N LEU A 27 8.20 14.99 0.32
CA LEU A 27 9.12 14.30 -0.60
C LEU A 27 8.73 14.60 -2.06
N PRO A 28 8.80 15.86 -2.51
CA PRO A 28 8.29 16.27 -3.83
C PRO A 28 9.05 15.66 -5.02
N ALA A 29 10.26 15.14 -4.79
CA ALA A 29 11.05 14.45 -5.82
C ALA A 29 10.68 12.97 -5.99
N GLU A 30 9.85 12.42 -5.11
CA GLU A 30 9.50 11.01 -5.13
C GLU A 30 8.36 10.71 -6.11
N ARG A 31 8.52 9.65 -6.90
CA ARG A 31 7.44 9.13 -7.75
C ARG A 31 6.55 8.22 -6.92
N ILE A 32 5.25 8.29 -7.14
CA ILE A 32 4.26 7.52 -6.36
C ILE A 32 3.45 6.63 -7.30
N VAL A 33 3.27 5.36 -6.91
CA VAL A 33 2.28 4.45 -7.48
C VAL A 33 1.23 4.18 -6.42
N TYR A 34 0.00 4.61 -6.64
CA TYR A 34 -1.10 4.41 -5.70
C TYR A 34 -2.04 3.30 -6.20
N PHE A 35 -2.34 2.33 -5.34
CA PHE A 35 -3.34 1.30 -5.59
C PHE A 35 -4.48 1.41 -4.57
N GLY A 36 -5.66 1.79 -5.05
CA GLY A 36 -6.89 1.80 -4.26
C GLY A 36 -7.80 0.64 -4.64
N ASP A 37 -8.07 -0.27 -3.71
CA ASP A 37 -8.87 -1.48 -3.94
C ASP A 37 -10.39 -1.26 -3.81
N THR A 38 -10.90 -0.30 -4.58
CA THR A 38 -12.31 0.12 -4.52
C THR A 38 -13.30 -0.99 -4.87
N ALA A 39 -12.87 -2.02 -5.62
CA ALA A 39 -13.71 -3.14 -5.99
C ALA A 39 -14.08 -4.07 -4.80
N ARG A 40 -13.27 -4.08 -3.72
CA ARG A 40 -13.47 -4.97 -2.56
C ARG A 40 -13.70 -4.22 -1.26
N MET A 41 -13.80 -2.89 -1.31
CA MET A 41 -14.16 -2.07 -0.15
C MET A 41 -15.55 -2.44 0.41
N PRO A 42 -15.80 -2.27 1.72
CA PRO A 42 -14.85 -1.92 2.77
C PRO A 42 -14.10 -3.15 3.30
N TYR A 43 -12.87 -2.94 3.78
CA TYR A 43 -12.07 -3.99 4.44
C TYR A 43 -12.44 -4.20 5.91
N GLY A 44 -12.94 -3.18 6.59
CA GLY A 44 -13.23 -3.21 8.03
C GLY A 44 -14.05 -4.41 8.53
N PRO A 45 -15.19 -4.77 7.90
CA PRO A 45 -16.01 -5.89 8.37
C PRO A 45 -15.49 -7.27 7.93
N ARG A 46 -14.40 -7.34 7.17
CA ARG A 46 -13.90 -8.59 6.60
C ARG A 46 -12.98 -9.33 7.57
N PRO A 47 -12.94 -10.67 7.53
CA PRO A 47 -11.97 -11.44 8.30
C PRO A 47 -10.52 -11.04 7.97
N HIS A 48 -9.66 -10.96 8.97
CA HIS A 48 -8.25 -10.60 8.77
C HIS A 48 -7.53 -11.53 7.77
N SER A 49 -7.90 -12.81 7.69
CA SER A 49 -7.34 -13.75 6.70
C SER A 49 -7.68 -13.36 5.26
N GLU A 50 -8.89 -12.85 5.02
CA GLU A 50 -9.33 -12.35 3.73
C GLU A 50 -8.58 -11.06 3.38
N VAL A 51 -8.52 -10.10 4.32
CA VAL A 51 -7.79 -8.84 4.14
C VAL A 51 -6.31 -9.09 3.84
N ARG A 52 -5.64 -10.00 4.56
CA ARG A 52 -4.25 -10.41 4.28
C ARG A 52 -4.07 -10.97 2.86
N THR A 53 -5.09 -11.64 2.33
CA THR A 53 -5.05 -12.17 0.97
C THR A 53 -5.12 -11.05 -0.07
N PHE A 54 -5.98 -10.06 0.15
CA PHE A 54 -6.04 -8.89 -0.73
C PHE A 54 -4.74 -8.09 -0.68
N VAL A 55 -4.22 -7.83 0.53
CA VAL A 55 -2.93 -7.14 0.73
C VAL A 55 -1.81 -7.85 -0.01
N ARG A 56 -1.72 -9.19 0.07
CA ARG A 56 -0.70 -9.97 -0.65
C ARG A 56 -0.80 -9.80 -2.16
N GLN A 57 -2.01 -9.82 -2.72
CA GLN A 57 -2.22 -9.63 -4.16
C GLN A 57 -1.81 -8.24 -4.61
N ILE A 58 -2.16 -7.21 -3.82
CA ILE A 58 -1.82 -5.82 -4.13
C ILE A 58 -0.31 -5.58 -4.01
N ILE A 59 0.34 -6.17 -3.00
CA ILE A 59 1.80 -6.14 -2.86
C ILE A 59 2.46 -6.75 -4.09
N GLY A 60 2.00 -7.92 -4.55
CA GLY A 60 2.56 -8.53 -5.76
C GLY A 60 2.40 -7.66 -7.01
N PHE A 61 1.28 -6.93 -7.13
CA PHE A 61 1.09 -5.94 -8.18
C PHE A 61 2.09 -4.77 -8.04
N LEU A 62 2.25 -4.20 -6.84
CA LEU A 62 3.16 -3.08 -6.62
C LEU A 62 4.63 -3.48 -6.84
N GLU A 63 5.02 -4.68 -6.41
CA GLU A 63 6.35 -5.26 -6.70
C GLU A 63 6.57 -5.38 -8.22
N SER A 64 5.54 -5.72 -9.00
CA SER A 64 5.62 -5.76 -10.46
C SER A 64 5.77 -4.38 -11.11
N GLN A 65 5.53 -3.28 -10.38
CA GLN A 65 5.78 -1.91 -10.82
C GLN A 65 7.19 -1.41 -10.47
N ASP A 66 8.06 -2.30 -9.96
CA ASP A 66 9.44 -2.00 -9.55
C ASP A 66 9.53 -0.87 -8.52
N VAL A 67 8.61 -0.86 -7.54
CA VAL A 67 8.63 0.11 -6.44
C VAL A 67 9.76 -0.20 -5.45
N LYS A 68 10.38 0.84 -4.90
CA LYS A 68 11.48 0.69 -3.92
C LYS A 68 10.99 0.50 -2.48
N LEU A 69 9.76 0.91 -2.21
CA LEU A 69 9.12 0.87 -0.90
C LEU A 69 7.61 0.72 -1.10
N VAL A 70 6.95 -0.09 -0.28
CA VAL A 70 5.48 -0.15 -0.21
C VAL A 70 4.99 0.36 1.13
N ILE A 71 4.03 1.29 1.11
CA ILE A 71 3.36 1.86 2.28
C ILE A 71 1.92 1.36 2.33
N VAL A 72 1.51 0.85 3.48
CA VAL A 72 0.12 0.47 3.76
C VAL A 72 -0.62 1.65 4.37
N ALA A 73 -1.49 2.29 3.60
CA ALA A 73 -2.25 3.48 4.00
C ALA A 73 -3.65 3.16 4.57
N CYS A 74 -4.07 1.88 4.56
CA CYS A 74 -5.36 1.42 5.09
C CYS A 74 -5.24 0.89 6.53
N ASN A 75 -5.96 1.50 7.46
CA ASN A 75 -5.99 1.06 8.87
C ASN A 75 -6.42 -0.41 9.03
N SER A 76 -7.44 -0.85 8.28
CA SER A 76 -7.91 -2.25 8.35
C SER A 76 -6.87 -3.24 7.81
N ALA A 77 -6.10 -2.84 6.79
CA ALA A 77 -4.99 -3.64 6.27
C ALA A 77 -3.84 -3.72 7.28
N THR A 78 -3.46 -2.58 7.88
CA THR A 78 -2.48 -2.56 8.98
C THR A 78 -2.92 -3.48 10.12
N ALA A 79 -4.17 -3.35 10.58
CA ALA A 79 -4.71 -4.15 11.68
C ALA A 79 -4.76 -5.65 11.37
N ALA A 80 -4.94 -6.04 10.10
CA ALA A 80 -4.88 -7.44 9.68
C ALA A 80 -3.47 -8.04 9.70
N GLY A 81 -2.44 -7.19 9.78
CA GLY A 81 -1.03 -7.56 9.73
C GLY A 81 -0.54 -7.83 8.31
N LEU A 82 0.75 -7.59 8.08
CA LEU A 82 1.37 -7.89 6.79
C LEU A 82 1.52 -9.42 6.62
N PRO A 83 1.26 -9.95 5.42
CA PRO A 83 1.70 -11.31 5.09
C PRO A 83 3.24 -11.37 5.08
N PRO A 84 3.84 -12.56 5.20
CA PRO A 84 5.28 -12.73 4.99
C PRO A 84 5.69 -12.24 3.60
N THR A 85 6.59 -11.27 3.52
CA THR A 85 7.06 -10.63 2.29
C THR A 85 8.58 -10.43 2.31
N LYS A 86 9.23 -10.30 1.15
CA LYS A 86 10.70 -10.20 1.02
C LYS A 86 11.24 -8.78 0.77
N GLY A 87 10.36 -7.80 0.55
CA GLY A 87 10.70 -6.40 0.29
C GLY A 87 10.67 -5.46 1.50
N ASN A 88 10.88 -4.17 1.23
CA ASN A 88 10.77 -3.10 2.23
C ASN A 88 9.31 -2.63 2.33
N PHE A 89 8.72 -2.79 3.52
CA PHE A 89 7.33 -2.41 3.79
C PHE A 89 7.26 -1.50 5.01
N LEU A 90 6.40 -0.49 4.91
CA LEU A 90 6.06 0.38 6.01
C LEU A 90 4.55 0.33 6.24
N CYS A 91 4.15 -0.09 7.44
CA CYS A 91 2.78 0.10 7.89
C CYS A 91 2.66 1.45 8.61
N ARG A 92 1.58 2.16 8.31
CA ARG A 92 1.15 3.33 9.07
C ARG A 92 0.60 2.91 10.42
#